data_AF-A0A7Y0CTH1-F1
#
_entry.id   AF-A0A7Y0CTH1-F1
#
_cell.length_a   1.000
_cell.length_b   1.000
_cell.length_c   1.000
_cell.angle_alpha   90.00
_cell.angle_beta   90.00
_cell.angle_gamma   90.00
#
_symmetry.space_group_name_H-M   'P 1'
#
loop_
_entity.id
_entity.type
_entity.pdbx_description
1 polymer ?
#
loop_
_entity_poly.entity_id
_entity_poly.type
_entity_poly.pdbx_seq_one_letter_code
_entity_poly.pdbx_strand_id
1 'polypeptide(L)'
;MMGFIDTMRAEGHAVESFCWVLREQGCQIAARTYRSWRSARGRVAARTLTDAHVLDAVRETAWTTDAAGQRRLAPEGLYRRRKMTAHPRRGAALGASAGSVDRAMRALGLGHVSYVRSQAMTAARTAAAR
;
A
#
# COMPACT_ATOMS: atom_id res chain seq x y z
N MET A 1 -2.99 22.49 19.80
CA MET A 1 -2.37 23.04 18.58
C MET A 1 -2.96 22.44 17.29
N MET A 2 -2.98 21.11 17.11
CA MET A 2 -3.51 20.50 15.87
C MET A 2 -5.01 20.71 15.66
N GLY A 3 -5.84 20.53 16.70
CA GLY A 3 -7.30 20.74 16.59
C GLY A 3 -7.70 22.15 16.15
N PHE A 4 -7.00 23.19 16.61
CA PHE A 4 -7.25 24.58 16.17
C PHE A 4 -6.96 24.78 14.68
N ILE A 5 -5.85 24.24 14.18
CA ILE A 5 -5.47 24.34 12.76
C ILE A 5 -6.47 23.58 11.88
N ASP A 6 -6.97 22.44 12.35
CA ASP A 6 -7.97 21.63 11.64
C ASP A 6 -9.34 22.31 11.61
N THR A 7 -9.80 22.91 12.72
CA THR A 7 -11.02 23.71 12.78
C THR A 7 -10.94 24.93 11.86
N MET A 8 -9.87 25.72 11.94
CA MET A 8 -9.69 26.91 11.09
C MET A 8 -9.69 26.54 9.59
N ARG A 9 -9.20 25.34 9.24
CA ARG A 9 -9.26 24.84 7.87
C ARG A 9 -10.65 24.35 7.49
N ALA A 10 -11.35 23.66 8.38
CA ALA A 10 -12.72 23.19 8.14
C ALA A 10 -13.68 24.37 7.85
N GLU A 11 -13.41 25.52 8.48
CA GLU A 11 -14.11 26.78 8.25
C GLU A 11 -13.61 27.56 7.02
N GLY A 12 -12.56 27.09 6.34
CA GLY A 12 -12.06 27.68 5.10
C GLY A 12 -11.15 28.90 5.26
N HIS A 13 -10.60 29.14 6.46
CA HIS A 13 -9.72 30.29 6.69
C HIS A 13 -8.39 30.18 5.94
N ALA A 14 -7.87 31.34 5.51
CA ALA A 14 -6.58 31.44 4.85
C ALA A 14 -5.42 31.05 5.79
N VAL A 15 -4.33 30.53 5.21
CA VAL A 15 -3.14 30.10 5.95
C VAL A 15 -2.51 31.25 6.73
N GLU A 16 -2.55 32.43 6.14
CA GLU A 16 -2.06 33.68 6.68
C GLU A 16 -2.81 34.05 7.97
N SER A 17 -4.14 33.87 7.99
CA SER A 17 -5.01 34.29 9.10
C SER A 17 -4.72 33.50 10.38
N PHE A 18 -4.62 32.16 10.31
CA PHE A 18 -4.33 31.39 11.52
C PHE A 18 -2.83 31.42 11.89
N CYS A 19 -1.91 31.59 10.93
CA CYS A 19 -0.48 31.77 11.24
C CYS A 19 -0.24 33.07 12.01
N TRP A 20 -1.04 34.12 11.77
CA TRP A 20 -1.05 35.34 12.58
C TRP A 20 -1.47 35.05 14.03
N VAL A 21 -2.59 34.34 14.23
CA VAL A 21 -3.04 33.94 15.57
C VAL A 21 -2.03 33.04 16.29
N LEU A 22 -1.40 32.10 15.58
CA LEU A 22 -0.38 31.22 16.16
C LEU A 22 0.85 31.99 16.65
N ARG A 23 1.26 33.02 15.92
CA ARG A 23 2.38 33.88 16.29
C ARG A 23 2.11 34.62 17.60
N GLU A 24 0.85 35.02 17.80
CA GLU A 24 0.42 35.77 18.98
C GLU A 24 0.33 34.87 20.22
N GLN A 25 0.14 33.56 20.00
CA GLN A 25 0.23 32.51 21.02
C GLN A 25 1.67 31.99 21.23
N GLY A 26 2.69 32.69 20.70
CA GLY A 26 4.10 32.35 20.86
C GLY A 26 4.66 31.32 19.87
N CYS A 27 3.87 30.86 18.89
CA CYS A 27 4.31 29.93 17.85
C CYS A 27 4.69 30.67 16.56
N GLN A 28 5.98 31.00 16.41
CA GLN A 28 6.51 31.73 15.25
C GLN A 28 6.61 30.84 13.99
N ILE A 29 5.47 30.55 13.36
CA ILE A 29 5.40 29.78 12.11
C ILE A 29 5.04 30.71 10.96
N ALA A 30 5.98 30.96 10.05
CA ALA A 30 5.69 31.68 8.81
C ALA A 30 4.79 30.84 7.89
N ALA A 31 3.84 31.49 7.19
CA ALA A 31 2.93 30.84 6.26
C ALA A 31 3.66 30.00 5.19
N ARG A 32 4.81 30.50 4.68
CA ARG A 32 5.67 29.76 3.72
C ARG A 32 6.17 28.43 4.29
N THR A 33 6.53 28.42 5.57
CA THR A 33 7.07 27.25 6.28
C THR A 33 5.96 26.24 6.52
N TYR A 34 4.77 26.72 6.91
CA TYR A 34 3.58 25.87 7.01
C TYR A 34 3.23 25.22 5.66
N ARG A 35 3.20 26.01 4.58
CA ARG A 35 2.93 25.51 3.22
C ARG A 35 3.98 24.50 2.75
N SER A 36 5.27 24.71 3.05
CA SER A 36 6.33 23.77 2.67
C SER A 36 6.20 22.45 3.44
N TRP A 37 5.96 22.50 4.76
CA TRP A 37 5.74 21.32 5.59
C TRP A 37 4.50 20.54 5.15
N ARG A 38 3.42 21.25 4.80
CA ARG A 38 2.20 20.62 4.30
C ARG A 38 2.41 19.97 2.93
N SER A 39 3.18 20.62 2.05
CA SER A 39 3.51 20.11 0.72
C SER A 39 4.41 18.88 0.80
N ALA A 40 5.41 18.90 1.68
CA ALA A 40 6.31 17.78 1.93
C ALA A 40 5.58 16.57 2.54
N ARG A 41 4.63 16.80 3.44
CA ARG A 41 3.78 15.74 4.02
C ARG A 41 2.62 15.31 3.12
N GLY A 42 2.25 16.12 2.13
CA GLY A 42 1.06 15.89 1.29
C GLY A 42 1.33 15.26 -0.06
N ARG A 43 2.53 15.47 -0.63
CA ARG A 43 2.88 14.90 -1.93
C ARG A 43 3.54 13.54 -1.75
N VAL A 44 2.72 12.50 -1.69
CA VAL A 44 3.20 11.13 -1.90
C VAL A 44 3.68 11.04 -3.35
N ALA A 45 4.90 10.55 -3.57
CA ALA A 45 5.43 10.39 -4.91
C ALA A 45 4.50 9.48 -5.73
N ALA A 46 4.24 9.82 -7.00
CA ALA A 46 3.39 9.01 -7.88
C ALA A 46 3.83 7.53 -7.91
N ARG A 47 5.15 7.30 -7.85
CA ARG A 47 5.74 5.95 -7.74
C ARG A 47 5.27 5.18 -6.50
N THR A 48 5.15 5.84 -5.36
CA THR A 48 4.68 5.20 -4.11
C THR A 48 3.21 4.80 -4.23
N LEU A 49 2.39 5.62 -4.89
CA LEU A 49 1.00 5.29 -5.18
C LEU A 49 0.90 4.09 -6.13
N THR A 50 1.69 4.09 -7.21
CA THR A 50 1.72 2.95 -8.14
C THR A 50 2.23 1.68 -7.49
N ASP A 51 3.26 1.77 -6.64
CA ASP A 51 3.78 0.61 -5.92
C ASP A 51 2.77 0.08 -4.90
N ALA A 52 1.96 0.94 -4.27
CA ALA A 52 0.86 0.52 -3.40
C ALA A 52 -0.21 -0.26 -4.18
N HIS A 53 -0.65 0.25 -5.34
CA HIS A 53 -1.60 -0.48 -6.19
C HIS A 53 -1.05 -1.84 -6.65
N VAL A 54 0.24 -1.91 -7.00
CA VAL A 54 0.88 -3.18 -7.37
C VAL A 54 0.95 -4.12 -6.17
N LEU A 55 1.24 -3.61 -4.98
CA LEU A 55 1.26 -4.41 -3.75
C LEU A 55 -0.12 -5.00 -3.45
N ASP A 56 -1.17 -4.20 -3.56
CA ASP A 56 -2.54 -4.65 -3.35
C ASP A 56 -2.96 -5.71 -4.37
N ALA A 57 -2.66 -5.50 -5.65
CA ALA A 57 -2.94 -6.50 -6.69
C ALA A 57 -2.19 -7.83 -6.47
N VAL A 58 -0.91 -7.78 -6.07
CA VAL A 58 -0.15 -8.99 -5.73
C VAL A 58 -0.72 -9.67 -4.48
N ARG A 59 -1.19 -8.89 -3.50
CA ARG A 59 -1.81 -9.39 -2.29
C ARG A 59 -3.14 -10.08 -2.56
N GLU A 60 -4.00 -9.49 -3.38
CA GLU A 60 -5.28 -10.11 -3.79
C GLU A 60 -5.05 -11.40 -4.59
N THR A 61 -4.02 -11.42 -5.41
CA THR A 61 -3.64 -12.63 -6.16
C THR A 61 -3.10 -13.72 -5.25
N ALA A 62 -2.23 -13.37 -4.30
CA ALA A 62 -1.48 -14.35 -3.53
C ALA A 62 -2.26 -14.94 -2.34
N TRP A 63 -3.30 -14.26 -1.86
CA TRP A 63 -4.10 -14.72 -0.73
C TRP A 63 -5.58 -14.86 -1.09
N THR A 64 -6.17 -15.97 -0.71
CA THR A 64 -7.61 -16.21 -0.76
C THR A 64 -8.21 -16.20 0.64
N THR A 65 -9.49 -15.86 0.74
CA THR A 65 -10.23 -15.90 2.00
C THR A 65 -10.92 -17.26 2.11
N ASP A 66 -10.64 -18.00 3.18
CA ASP A 66 -11.33 -19.26 3.47
C ASP A 66 -12.79 -19.02 3.91
N ALA A 67 -13.62 -20.06 3.90
CA ALA A 67 -15.01 -20.01 4.37
C ALA A 67 -15.15 -19.49 5.81
N ALA A 68 -14.10 -19.63 6.64
CA ALA A 68 -14.01 -19.09 7.99
C ALA A 68 -13.52 -17.63 8.07
N GLY A 69 -13.40 -16.92 6.93
CA GLY A 69 -12.91 -15.53 6.88
C GLY A 69 -11.40 -15.38 7.10
N GLN A 70 -10.66 -16.48 7.26
CA GLN A 70 -9.21 -16.47 7.44
C GLN A 70 -8.49 -16.35 6.09
N ARG A 71 -7.51 -15.44 6.01
CA ARG A 71 -6.65 -15.34 4.82
C ARG A 71 -5.69 -16.52 4.76
N ARG A 72 -5.80 -17.32 3.69
CA ARG A 72 -4.89 -18.43 3.38
C ARG A 72 -4.12 -18.14 2.10
N LEU A 73 -2.88 -18.61 2.05
CA LEU A 73 -2.06 -18.47 0.85
C LEU A 73 -2.72 -19.26 -0.28
N ALA A 74 -3.06 -18.57 -1.37
CA ALA A 74 -3.58 -19.21 -2.57
C ALA A 74 -2.44 -19.95 -3.30
N PRO A 75 -2.72 -20.95 -4.14
CA PRO A 75 -1.67 -21.58 -4.96
C PRO A 75 -0.95 -20.57 -5.87
N GLU A 76 -1.61 -19.46 -6.21
CA GLU A 76 -1.05 -18.32 -6.93
C GLU A 76 -0.01 -17.54 -6.10
N GLY A 77 -0.08 -17.60 -4.77
CA GLY A 77 0.93 -17.03 -3.87
C GLY A 77 2.30 -17.71 -3.96
N LEU A 78 2.36 -18.89 -4.60
CA LEU A 78 3.60 -19.62 -4.88
C LEU A 78 4.23 -19.19 -6.21
N TYR A 79 3.60 -18.26 -6.94
CA TYR A 79 4.12 -17.79 -8.20
C TYR A 79 5.41 -17.00 -7.99
N ARG A 80 6.46 -17.41 -8.71
CA ARG A 80 7.68 -16.60 -8.84
C ARG A 80 7.41 -15.32 -9.63
N ARG A 81 8.30 -14.33 -9.49
CA ARG A 81 8.24 -13.01 -10.14
C ARG A 81 7.75 -13.04 -11.59
N ARG A 82 8.34 -13.89 -12.44
CA ARG A 82 7.97 -13.97 -13.86
C ARG A 82 6.50 -14.35 -14.07
N LYS A 83 5.99 -15.31 -13.30
CA LYS A 83 4.59 -15.75 -13.36
C LYS A 83 3.66 -14.73 -12.69
N MET A 84 4.10 -14.14 -11.58
CA MET A 84 3.41 -13.04 -10.89
C MET A 84 3.39 -11.73 -11.70
N THR A 85 4.26 -11.53 -12.68
CA THR A 85 4.20 -10.36 -13.59
C THR A 85 3.32 -10.65 -14.81
N ALA A 86 3.18 -11.93 -15.19
CA ALA A 86 2.32 -12.35 -16.29
C ALA A 86 0.85 -12.47 -15.89
N HIS A 87 0.58 -12.87 -14.65
CA HIS A 87 -0.78 -13.05 -14.12
C HIS A 87 -1.60 -11.74 -14.05
N PRO A 88 -1.05 -10.60 -13.58
CA PRO A 88 -1.75 -9.32 -13.49
C PRO A 88 -1.95 -8.65 -14.85
N ARG A 89 -1.27 -9.09 -15.92
CA ARG A 89 -1.49 -8.57 -17.27
C ARG A 89 -2.85 -8.96 -17.86
N ARG A 90 -3.61 -9.83 -17.17
CA ARG A 90 -5.00 -10.18 -17.51
C ARG A 90 -6.03 -9.52 -16.59
N GLY A 91 -5.62 -8.69 -15.61
CA GLY A 91 -6.50 -8.05 -14.62
C GLY A 91 -6.03 -6.65 -14.15
N ALA A 92 -6.45 -6.22 -12.95
CA ALA A 92 -6.45 -4.86 -12.41
C ALA A 92 -5.11 -4.08 -12.32
N ALA A 93 -3.98 -4.63 -12.77
CA ALA A 93 -2.67 -3.97 -12.71
C ALA A 93 -2.04 -3.84 -14.11
N LEU A 94 -2.76 -3.22 -15.03
CA LEU A 94 -2.24 -2.77 -16.31
C LEU A 94 -1.06 -1.81 -16.07
N GLY A 95 0.16 -2.24 -16.43
CA GLY A 95 1.37 -1.39 -16.35
C GLY A 95 2.34 -1.68 -15.20
N ALA A 96 2.13 -2.74 -14.41
CA ALA A 96 3.10 -3.13 -13.37
C ALA A 96 4.46 -3.54 -13.98
N SER A 97 5.52 -2.80 -13.64
CA SER A 97 6.89 -3.15 -14.03
C SER A 97 7.39 -4.38 -13.27
N ALA A 98 8.31 -5.15 -13.87
CA ALA A 98 8.91 -6.31 -13.20
C ALA A 98 9.59 -5.94 -11.87
N GLY A 99 10.15 -4.73 -11.78
CA GLY A 99 10.77 -4.22 -10.54
C GLY A 99 9.75 -3.85 -9.46
N SER A 100 8.57 -3.32 -9.81
CA SER A 100 7.50 -3.05 -8.86
C SER A 100 6.90 -4.35 -8.31
N VAL A 101 6.72 -5.37 -9.16
CA VAL A 101 6.27 -6.70 -8.72
C VAL A 101 7.30 -7.35 -7.79
N ASP A 102 8.60 -7.24 -8.08
CA ASP A 102 9.68 -7.76 -7.22
C ASP A 102 9.64 -7.11 -5.82
N ARG A 103 9.50 -5.78 -5.76
CA ARG A 103 9.37 -5.06 -4.48
C ARG A 103 8.12 -5.49 -3.71
N ALA A 104 6.97 -5.60 -4.39
CA ALA A 104 5.73 -6.06 -3.77
C ALA A 104 5.88 -7.49 -3.22
N MET A 105 6.45 -8.41 -3.99
CA MET A 105 6.68 -9.79 -3.54
C MET A 105 7.64 -9.88 -2.35
N ARG A 106 8.71 -9.06 -2.30
CA ARG A 106 9.60 -8.99 -1.13
C ARG A 106 8.88 -8.43 0.10
N ALA A 107 8.13 -7.33 -0.07
CA ALA A 107 7.35 -6.72 1.02
C ALA A 107 6.30 -7.68 1.59
N LEU A 108 5.76 -8.55 0.75
CA LEU A 108 4.75 -9.56 1.09
C LEU A 108 5.36 -10.90 1.55
N GLY A 109 6.69 -11.04 1.60
CA GLY A 109 7.35 -12.29 2.00
C GLY A 109 7.25 -13.43 0.98
N LEU A 110 6.76 -13.17 -0.24
CA LEU A 110 6.55 -14.17 -1.30
C LEU A 110 7.85 -14.53 -2.05
N GLY A 111 8.93 -13.78 -1.85
CA GLY A 111 10.20 -13.97 -2.57
C GLY A 111 10.93 -15.27 -2.26
N HIS A 112 10.71 -15.86 -1.08
CA HIS A 112 11.41 -17.04 -0.58
C HIS A 112 10.47 -18.24 -0.34
N VAL A 113 9.22 -18.17 -0.81
CA VAL A 113 8.27 -19.30 -0.65
C VAL A 113 8.68 -20.41 -1.62
N SER A 114 9.54 -21.29 -1.13
CA SER A 114 10.09 -22.41 -1.87
C SER A 114 9.02 -23.45 -2.17
N TYR A 115 9.14 -24.04 -3.37
CA TYR A 115 8.31 -25.07 -3.99
C TYR A 115 7.95 -26.27 -3.08
N VAL A 116 8.70 -26.50 -1.99
CA VAL A 116 8.42 -27.57 -1.01
C VAL A 116 7.07 -27.40 -0.32
N ARG A 117 6.65 -26.16 -0.01
CA ARG A 117 5.33 -25.90 0.63
C ARG A 117 4.16 -26.04 -0.35
N SER A 118 4.42 -25.81 -1.64
CA SER A 118 3.46 -26.02 -2.75
C SER A 118 2.99 -27.46 -2.85
N GLN A 119 3.93 -28.40 -2.81
CA GLN A 119 3.61 -29.83 -2.94
C GLN A 119 2.86 -30.34 -1.72
N ALA A 120 3.23 -29.90 -0.51
CA ALA A 120 2.50 -30.22 0.72
C ALA A 120 1.04 -29.72 0.67
N MET A 121 0.80 -28.51 0.14
CA MET A 121 -0.54 -27.93 0.05
C MET A 121 -1.38 -28.54 -1.08
N THR A 122 -0.76 -28.88 -2.22
CA THR A 122 -1.43 -29.61 -3.30
C THR A 122 -1.80 -31.02 -2.85
N ALA A 123 -0.89 -31.72 -2.17
CA ALA A 123 -1.14 -33.05 -1.61
C ALA A 123 -2.25 -33.04 -0.55
N ALA A 124 -2.27 -32.04 0.34
CA ALA A 124 -3.34 -31.87 1.32
C ALA A 124 -4.72 -31.63 0.66
N ARG A 125 -4.77 -30.93 -0.47
CA ARG A 125 -6.02 -30.69 -1.21
C ARG A 125 -6.52 -31.94 -1.93
N THR A 126 -5.63 -32.77 -2.47
CA THR A 126 -6.00 -34.06 -3.06
C THR A 126 -6.44 -35.07 -1.99
N ALA A 127 -5.86 -35.02 -0.79
CA ALA A 127 -6.22 -35.89 0.33
C ALA A 127 -7.59 -35.56 0.94
N ALA A 128 -8.00 -34.28 0.96
CA ALA A 128 -9.31 -33.85 1.46
C ALA A 128 -10.48 -34.07 0.47
N ALA A 129 -10.19 -34.48 -0.77
CA ALA A 129 -11.17 -34.75 -1.82
C ALA A 129 -11.42 -36.26 -2.04
N ARG A 130 -10.89 -37.12 -1.16
CA ARG A 130 -11.19 -38.55 -1.03
C ARG A 130 -11.94 -38.78 0.28
#